data_AF-A0A4Q4CKN1-F1
#
_entry.id   AF-A0A4Q4CKN1-F1
#
_cell.length_a   1.000
_cell.length_b   1.000
_cell.length_c   1.000
_cell.angle_alpha   90.00
_cell.angle_beta   90.00
_cell.angle_gamma   90.00
#
_symmetry.space_group_name_H-M   'P 1'
#
loop_
_entity.id
_entity.type
_entity.pdbx_description
1 polymer ?
#
loop_
_entity_poly.entity_id
_entity_poly.type
_entity_poly.pdbx_seq_one_letter_code
_entity_poly.pdbx_strand_id
1 'polypeptide(L)'
;RPHADVLADAIERGKAFLEAGAPVVFVPGAVSEDDIAAFVDAWGPQRLTLIGAPGSVPLARMAELGVARVSYGPFAQSVALMGLENLAKDVVAGGGLPSDFRMLN
;
A
#
# COMPACT_ATOMS: atom_id res chain seq x y z
N ARG A 1 -15.59 -14.39 -9.34
CA ARG A 1 -14.59 -15.26 -9.99
C ARG A 1 -13.78 -15.93 -8.87
N PRO A 2 -13.39 -17.20 -9.00
CA PRO A 2 -12.41 -17.83 -8.11
C PRO A 2 -11.13 -16.98 -8.01
N HIS A 3 -10.48 -16.99 -6.84
CA HIS A 3 -9.28 -16.18 -6.59
C HIS A 3 -8.14 -16.54 -7.56
N ALA A 4 -7.92 -17.83 -7.81
CA ALA A 4 -6.91 -18.31 -8.74
C ALA A 4 -7.09 -17.76 -10.17
N ASP A 5 -8.33 -17.66 -10.65
CA ASP A 5 -8.63 -17.11 -11.98
C ASP A 5 -8.35 -15.60 -12.03
N VAL A 6 -8.63 -14.88 -10.94
CA VAL A 6 -8.33 -13.44 -10.82
C VAL A 6 -6.82 -13.21 -10.77
N LEU A 7 -6.09 -14.03 -10.02
CA LEU A 7 -4.62 -13.96 -9.94
C LEU A 7 -3.99 -14.26 -11.30
N ALA A 8 -4.45 -15.28 -12.02
CA ALA A 8 -3.96 -15.62 -13.35
C ALA A 8 -4.18 -14.49 -14.36
N ASP A 9 -5.39 -13.91 -14.40
CA ASP A 9 -5.73 -12.75 -15.25
C ASP A 9 -4.86 -11.52 -14.91
N ALA A 10 -4.59 -11.28 -13.62
CA ALA A 10 -3.68 -10.21 -13.19
C ALA A 10 -2.24 -10.46 -13.65
N ILE A 11 -1.72 -11.69 -13.50
CA ILE A 11 -0.39 -12.10 -13.96
C ILE A 11 -0.23 -11.89 -15.46
N GLU A 12 -1.20 -12.34 -16.26
CA GLU A 12 -1.19 -12.21 -17.72
C GLU A 12 -1.13 -10.73 -18.15
N ARG A 13 -2.00 -9.89 -17.58
CA ARG A 13 -2.01 -8.44 -17.86
C ARG A 13 -0.70 -7.78 -17.44
N GLY A 14 -0.18 -8.11 -16.26
CA GLY A 14 1.08 -7.55 -15.78
C GLY A 14 2.26 -7.90 -16.69
N LYS A 15 2.33 -9.14 -17.18
CA LYS A 15 3.33 -9.54 -18.18
C LYS A 15 3.23 -8.69 -19.44
N ALA A 16 2.03 -8.53 -19.98
CA ALA A 16 1.81 -7.71 -21.18
C ALA A 16 2.23 -6.24 -20.95
N PHE A 17 2.00 -5.67 -19.76
CA PHE A 17 2.45 -4.31 -19.44
C PHE A 17 3.97 -4.20 -19.38
N LEU A 18 4.64 -5.19 -18.78
CA LEU A 18 6.10 -5.24 -18.69
C LEU A 18 6.74 -5.42 -20.08
N GLU A 19 6.18 -6.29 -20.92
CA GLU A 19 6.60 -6.49 -22.32
C GLU A 19 6.40 -5.22 -23.16
N ALA A 20 5.35 -4.45 -22.90
CA ALA A 20 5.14 -3.14 -23.50
C ALA A 20 6.10 -2.04 -22.99
N GLY A 21 6.98 -2.36 -22.04
CA GLY A 21 8.03 -1.47 -21.53
C GLY A 21 7.73 -0.80 -20.19
N ALA A 22 6.65 -1.17 -19.50
CA ALA A 22 6.42 -0.70 -18.14
C ALA A 22 7.59 -1.15 -17.22
N PRO A 23 8.14 -0.27 -16.36
CA PRO A 23 9.23 -0.65 -15.47
C PRO A 23 8.72 -1.55 -14.32
N VAL A 24 7.47 -1.35 -13.90
CA VAL A 24 6.79 -2.05 -12.80
C VAL A 24 5.29 -2.17 -13.08
N VAL A 25 4.62 -3.07 -12.36
CA VAL A 25 3.17 -3.24 -12.33
C VAL A 25 2.65 -2.87 -10.94
N PHE A 26 1.57 -2.11 -10.88
CA PHE A 26 0.87 -1.81 -9.63
C PHE A 26 -0.35 -2.71 -9.48
N VAL A 27 -0.39 -3.50 -8.42
CA VAL A 27 -1.55 -4.34 -8.05
C VAL A 27 -2.22 -3.74 -6.81
N PRO A 28 -3.36 -3.06 -6.96
CA PRO A 28 -4.06 -2.45 -5.83
C PRO A 28 -4.87 -3.48 -5.05
N GLY A 29 -5.04 -3.25 -3.74
CA GLY A 29 -5.95 -4.01 -2.88
C GLY A 29 -5.24 -4.91 -1.87
N ALA A 30 -6.03 -5.80 -1.24
CA ALA A 30 -5.51 -6.79 -0.32
C ALA A 30 -4.84 -7.92 -1.11
N VAL A 31 -3.51 -8.00 -0.99
CA VAL A 31 -2.67 -9.00 -1.65
C VAL A 31 -2.03 -9.84 -0.55
N SER A 32 -2.25 -11.15 -0.59
CA SER A 32 -1.68 -12.08 0.39
C SER A 32 -0.20 -12.32 0.13
N GLU A 33 0.52 -12.89 1.10
CA GLU A 33 1.93 -13.26 0.90
C GLU A 33 2.12 -14.23 -0.28
N ASP A 34 1.22 -15.21 -0.43
CA ASP A 34 1.24 -16.17 -1.53
C ASP A 34 1.01 -15.49 -2.89
N ASP A 35 0.11 -14.50 -2.94
CA ASP A 35 -0.12 -13.71 -4.15
C ASP A 35 1.12 -12.88 -4.52
N ILE A 36 1.78 -12.26 -3.53
CA ILE A 36 3.03 -11.51 -3.74
C ILE A 36 4.10 -12.43 -4.33
N ALA A 37 4.29 -13.61 -3.74
CA ALA A 37 5.24 -14.60 -4.24
C ALA A 37 4.92 -14.99 -5.69
N ALA A 38 3.64 -15.29 -5.99
CA ALA A 38 3.22 -15.66 -7.34
C ALA A 38 3.47 -14.54 -8.37
N PHE A 39 3.23 -13.28 -8.02
CA PHE A 39 3.52 -12.14 -8.89
C PHE A 39 5.03 -11.96 -9.11
N VAL A 40 5.83 -12.07 -8.05
CA VAL A 40 7.29 -11.93 -8.15
C VAL A 40 7.90 -13.08 -8.95
N ASP A 41 7.43 -14.32 -8.76
CA ASP A 41 7.87 -15.47 -9.56
C ASP A 41 7.52 -15.28 -11.04
N ALA A 42 6.33 -14.73 -11.33
CA ALA A 42 5.85 -14.56 -12.69
C ALA A 42 6.51 -13.41 -13.46
N TRP A 43 6.90 -12.33 -12.76
CA TRP A 43 7.39 -11.09 -13.38
C TRP A 43 8.86 -10.80 -13.10
N GLY A 44 9.45 -11.46 -12.11
CA GLY A 44 10.78 -11.19 -11.57
C GLY A 44 10.75 -10.19 -10.40
N PRO A 45 11.85 -10.15 -9.62
CA PRO A 45 11.97 -9.24 -8.49
C PRO A 45 11.96 -7.78 -8.95
N GLN A 46 11.54 -6.90 -8.06
CA GLN A 46 11.47 -5.45 -8.28
C GLN A 46 10.55 -5.05 -9.45
N ARG A 47 9.60 -5.90 -9.85
CA ARG A 47 8.55 -5.56 -10.84
C ARG A 47 7.19 -5.29 -10.23
N LEU A 48 6.94 -5.71 -8.99
CA LEU A 48 5.67 -5.52 -8.30
C LEU A 48 5.72 -4.27 -7.41
N THR A 49 4.66 -3.45 -7.49
CA THR A 49 4.38 -2.39 -6.50
C THR A 49 3.00 -2.59 -5.90
N LEU A 50 2.86 -2.22 -4.63
CA LEU A 50 1.65 -2.44 -3.82
C LEU A 50 1.22 -1.15 -3.11
N ILE A 51 0.03 -1.19 -2.52
CA ILE A 51 -0.44 -0.18 -1.58
C ILE A 51 -0.50 -0.81 -0.19
N GLY A 52 0.11 -0.16 0.81
CA GLY A 52 0.03 -0.55 2.20
C GLY A 52 -1.30 -0.11 2.81
N ALA A 53 -1.96 -1.02 3.51
CA ALA A 53 -3.20 -0.81 4.23
C ALA A 53 -3.18 -1.57 5.58
N PRO A 54 -4.11 -1.29 6.51
CA PRO A 54 -4.25 -2.09 7.72
C PRO A 54 -4.40 -3.58 7.38
N GLY A 55 -3.56 -4.43 8.00
CA GLY A 55 -3.54 -5.87 7.77
C GLY A 55 -2.73 -6.34 6.55
N SER A 56 -2.07 -5.42 5.81
CA SER A 56 -1.11 -5.81 4.77
C SER A 56 0.06 -6.62 5.33
N VAL A 57 0.67 -7.45 4.46
CA VAL A 57 1.94 -8.11 4.75
C VAL A 57 2.98 -7.07 5.23
N PRO A 58 3.79 -7.36 6.27
CA PRO A 58 4.77 -6.39 6.78
C PRO A 58 5.75 -5.91 5.69
N LEU A 59 6.10 -4.62 5.71
CA LEU A 59 6.97 -4.01 4.68
C LEU A 59 8.32 -4.73 4.51
N ALA A 60 8.94 -5.13 5.62
CA ALA A 60 10.20 -5.87 5.59
C ALA A 60 10.04 -7.19 4.82
N ARG A 61 8.92 -7.90 5.07
CA ARG A 61 8.61 -9.14 4.39
C ARG A 61 8.30 -8.93 2.92
N MET A 62 7.55 -7.88 2.57
CA MET A 62 7.33 -7.49 1.18
C MET A 62 8.65 -7.21 0.44
N ALA A 63 9.60 -6.53 1.10
CA ALA A 63 10.92 -6.25 0.53
C ALA A 63 11.74 -7.53 0.30
N GLU A 64 11.75 -8.45 1.28
CA GLU A 64 12.39 -9.77 1.15
C GLU A 64 11.82 -10.58 -0.02
N LEU A 65 10.50 -10.49 -0.24
CA LEU A 65 9.81 -11.14 -1.36
C LEU A 65 10.11 -10.48 -2.70
N GLY A 66 10.73 -9.30 -2.76
CA GLY A 66 11.09 -8.62 -4.00
C GLY A 66 10.08 -7.57 -4.49
N VAL A 67 9.24 -7.03 -3.60
CA VAL A 67 8.37 -5.87 -3.91
C VAL A 67 9.24 -4.62 -4.08
N ALA A 68 9.06 -3.91 -5.20
CA ALA A 68 9.86 -2.73 -5.54
C ALA A 68 9.50 -1.49 -4.71
N ARG A 69 8.20 -1.29 -4.46
CA ARG A 69 7.67 -0.07 -3.81
C ARG A 69 6.32 -0.34 -3.19
N VAL A 70 6.09 0.26 -2.02
CA VAL A 70 4.78 0.32 -1.36
C VAL A 70 4.33 1.78 -1.27
N SER A 71 3.16 2.10 -1.80
CA SER A 71 2.51 3.41 -1.63
C SER A 71 1.50 3.38 -0.48
N TYR A 72 1.01 4.54 -0.05
CA TYR A 72 -0.03 4.64 1.00
C TYR A 72 -1.29 5.38 0.54
N GLY A 73 -1.35 5.79 -0.73
CA GLY A 73 -2.50 6.47 -1.34
C GLY A 73 -3.19 7.48 -0.40
N PRO A 74 -4.50 7.35 -0.14
CA PRO A 74 -5.26 8.30 0.68
C PRO A 74 -5.00 8.16 2.20
N PHE A 75 -4.30 7.13 2.65
CA PHE A 75 -4.13 6.87 4.08
C PHE A 75 -3.24 7.91 4.77
N ALA A 76 -2.23 8.45 4.08
CA ALA A 76 -1.40 9.52 4.63
C ALA A 76 -2.23 10.78 4.94
N GLN A 77 -3.13 11.17 4.03
CA GLN A 77 -4.07 12.26 4.26
C GLN A 77 -5.05 11.92 5.39
N SER A 78 -5.54 10.68 5.45
CA SER A 78 -6.45 10.24 6.51
C SER A 78 -5.81 10.35 7.89
N VAL A 79 -4.52 10.00 8.03
CA VAL A 79 -3.75 10.17 9.27
C VAL A 79 -3.66 11.66 9.67
N ALA A 80 -3.42 12.55 8.71
CA ALA A 80 -3.43 14.00 9.00
C ALA A 80 -4.81 14.48 9.46
N LEU A 81 -5.88 14.01 8.81
CA LEU A 81 -7.25 14.34 9.19
C LEU A 81 -7.65 13.78 10.56
N MET A 82 -7.11 12.63 10.98
CA MET A 82 -7.30 12.13 12.35
C MET A 82 -6.70 13.09 13.38
N GLY A 83 -5.52 13.67 13.10
CA GLY A 83 -4.93 14.70 13.96
C GLY A 83 -5.83 15.94 14.07
N LEU A 84 -6.40 16.38 12.95
CA LEU A 84 -7.37 17.49 12.93
C LEU A 84 -8.65 17.15 13.70
N GLU A 85 -9.19 15.94 13.53
CA GLU A 85 -10.37 15.47 14.24
C GLU A 85 -10.15 15.46 15.76
N ASN A 86 -8.99 14.97 16.21
CA ASN A 86 -8.63 14.96 17.63
C ASN A 86 -8.52 16.37 18.20
N LEU A 87 -7.82 17.28 17.50
CA LEU A 87 -7.74 18.69 17.90
C LEU A 87 -9.14 19.34 17.99
N ALA A 88 -10.00 19.08 17.00
CA ALA A 88 -11.36 19.63 17.00
C ALA A 88 -12.17 19.13 18.22
N LYS A 89 -12.05 17.84 18.57
CA LYS A 89 -12.68 17.27 19.77
C LYS A 89 -12.18 17.94 21.05
N ASP A 90 -10.86 18.14 21.18
CA ASP A 90 -10.27 18.76 22.36
C ASP A 90 -10.70 20.23 22.51
N VAL A 91 -10.66 21.01 21.44
CA VAL A 91 -11.10 22.41 21.44
C VAL A 91 -12.58 22.54 21.82
N VAL A 92 -13.45 21.67 21.27
CA VAL A 92 -14.88 21.64 21.63
C VAL A 92 -15.10 21.29 23.10
N ALA A 93 -14.24 20.45 23.70
CA ALA A 93 -14.28 20.11 25.12
C ALA A 93 -13.69 21.20 26.05
N GLY A 94 -13.25 22.35 25.51
CA GLY A 94 -12.62 23.43 26.28
C GLY A 94 -11.11 23.25 26.48
N GLY A 95 -10.51 22.28 25.79
CA GLY A 95 -9.06 22.09 25.69
C GLY A 95 -8.40 22.99 24.66
N GLY A 96 -7.30 22.52 24.08
CA GLY A 96 -6.49 23.28 23.13
C GLY A 96 -5.49 22.39 22.39
N LEU A 97 -4.32 22.93 22.04
CA LEU A 97 -3.26 22.14 21.42
C LEU A 97 -2.82 20.99 22.35
N PRO A 98 -2.50 19.80 21.80
CA PRO A 98 -2.01 18.68 22.59
C PRO A 98 -0.64 19.01 23.22
N SER A 99 -0.33 18.40 24.37
CA SER A 99 0.89 18.72 25.13
C SER A 99 2.20 18.40 24.41
N ASP A 100 2.16 17.51 23.42
CA ASP A 100 3.29 17.14 22.57
C ASP A 100 3.28 17.86 21.21
N PHE A 101 2.47 18.92 21.07
CA PHE A 101 2.41 19.74 19.85
C PHE A 101 3.79 20.22 19.40
N ARG A 102 4.05 20.10 18.09
CA ARG A 102 5.24 20.63 17.42
C ARG A 102 4.82 21.38 16.17
N MET A 103 5.38 22.56 15.97
CA MET A 103 5.22 23.28 14.71
C MET A 103 6.04 22.57 13.63
N LEU A 104 5.40 22.18 12.53
CA LEU A 104 6.00 21.37 11.45
C LEU A 104 6.25 22.17 10.16
N ASN A 105 5.93 23.47 10.16
CA ASN A 105 6.06 24.40 9.03
C ASN A 105 6.55 25.78 9.47
#